data_AF-A0A946B0R0-F1
#
_entry.id   AF-A0A946B0R0-F1
#
_cell.length_a   1.000
_cell.length_b   1.000
_cell.length_c   1.000
_cell.angle_alpha   90.00
_cell.angle_beta   90.00
_cell.angle_gamma   90.00
#
_symmetry.space_group_name_H-M   'P 1'
#
loop_
_entity.id
_entity.type
_entity.pdbx_description
1 polymer ?
#
loop_
_entity_poly.entity_id
_entity_poly.type
_entity_poly.pdbx_seq_one_letter_code
_entity_poly.pdbx_strand_id
1 'polypeptide(L)'
;MQVFASLLDALAFTPSRNAKLRLIGDYLRTTPDPARGYALAALTGALLFTGAKSAVIRGLVAERVDPDLFAMSYDYVGDLAETVALIWPERPRNAPPPTIDAVVDEL
;
A
#
# COMPACT_ATOMS: atom_id res chain seq x y z
N MET A 1 7.68 1.70 -3.93
CA MET A 1 6.62 0.93 -3.27
C MET A 1 7.10 -0.41 -2.78
N GLN A 2 7.75 -1.28 -3.57
CA GLN A 2 8.07 -2.63 -3.10
C GLN A 2 8.91 -2.67 -1.82
N VAL A 3 9.96 -1.84 -1.72
CA VAL A 3 10.78 -1.74 -0.49
C VAL A 3 9.97 -1.28 0.73
N PHE A 4 9.04 -0.32 0.53
CA PHE A 4 8.18 0.17 1.60
C PHE A 4 7.11 -0.87 2.00
N ALA A 5 6.51 -1.55 1.02
CA ALA A 5 5.58 -2.65 1.28
C ALA A 5 6.24 -3.78 2.07
N SER A 6 7.47 -4.17 1.71
CA SER A 6 8.24 -5.15 2.49
C SER A 6 8.53 -4.70 3.92
N LEU A 7 8.70 -3.39 4.17
CA LEU A 7 8.78 -2.87 5.54
C LEU A 7 7.44 -3.06 6.27
N LEU A 8 6.31 -2.70 5.67
CA LEU A 8 4.99 -2.85 6.29
C LEU A 8 4.69 -4.31 6.64
N ASP A 9 4.95 -5.24 5.72
CA ASP A 9 4.80 -6.67 5.96
C ASP A 9 5.68 -7.13 7.14
N ALA A 10 6.96 -6.77 7.12
CA ALA A 10 7.86 -7.13 8.22
C ALA A 10 7.40 -6.55 9.56
N LEU A 11 6.86 -5.32 9.58
CA LEU A 11 6.34 -4.68 10.79
C LEU A 11 5.05 -5.32 11.30
N ALA A 12 4.19 -5.82 10.41
CA ALA A 12 2.95 -6.50 10.76
C ALA A 12 3.23 -7.83 11.48
N PHE A 13 4.22 -8.60 10.98
CA PHE A 13 4.54 -9.93 11.52
C PHE A 13 5.65 -9.96 12.59
N THR A 14 6.28 -8.82 12.91
CA THR A 14 7.31 -8.75 13.97
C THR A 14 6.69 -8.39 15.32
N PRO A 15 6.69 -9.24 16.35
CA PRO A 15 6.11 -8.88 17.65
C PRO A 15 7.04 -8.00 18.51
N SER A 16 8.37 -8.14 18.35
CA SER A 16 9.34 -7.44 19.20
C SER A 16 9.45 -5.96 18.88
N ARG A 17 9.18 -5.11 19.88
CA ARG A 17 9.32 -3.65 19.76
C ARG A 17 10.72 -3.23 19.28
N ASN A 18 11.77 -3.79 19.87
CA ASN A 18 13.14 -3.43 19.50
C ASN A 18 13.49 -3.90 18.08
N ALA A 19 12.92 -5.03 17.63
CA ALA A 19 13.07 -5.47 16.25
C ALA A 19 12.35 -4.53 15.28
N LYS A 20 11.13 -4.07 15.60
CA LYS A 20 10.43 -3.05 14.80
C LYS A 20 11.23 -1.76 14.69
N LEU A 21 11.78 -1.26 15.80
CA LEU A 21 12.61 -0.04 15.80
C LEU A 21 13.84 -0.17 14.90
N ARG A 22 14.47 -1.35 14.90
CA ARG A 22 15.59 -1.65 14.01
C ARG A 22 15.16 -1.66 12.55
N LEU A 23 14.07 -2.34 12.20
CA LEU A 23 13.52 -2.36 10.83
C LEU A 23 13.22 -0.95 10.32
N ILE A 24 12.57 -0.12 11.13
CA ILE A 24 12.27 1.28 10.79
C ILE A 24 13.58 2.07 10.63
N GLY A 25 14.51 1.95 11.58
CA GLY A 25 15.79 2.67 11.53
C GLY A 25 16.64 2.31 10.30
N ASP A 26 16.69 1.02 9.95
CA ASP A 26 17.43 0.52 8.79
C ASP A 26 16.80 1.04 7.48
N TYR A 27 15.47 1.01 7.37
CA TYR A 27 14.75 1.57 6.22
C TYR A 27 14.99 3.08 6.08
N LEU A 28 14.88 3.84 7.17
CA LEU A 28 15.10 5.29 7.16
C LEU A 28 16.56 5.64 6.84
N ARG A 29 17.54 4.80 7.18
CA ARG A 29 18.94 5.08 6.85
C ARG A 29 19.25 4.90 5.37
N THR A 30 18.59 3.94 4.74
CA THR A 30 18.89 3.49 3.37
C THR A 30 17.99 4.12 2.31
N THR A 31 16.81 4.62 2.69
CA THR A 31 15.87 5.26 1.77
C THR A 31 16.24 6.74 1.58
N PRO A 32 16.38 7.23 0.33
CA PRO A 32 16.69 8.64 0.05
C PRO A 32 15.51 9.58 0.33
N ASP A 33 15.81 10.89 0.37
CA ASP A 33 14.80 11.95 0.37
C ASP A 33 14.28 12.18 -1.07
N PRO A 34 12.97 12.44 -1.29
CA PRO A 34 11.89 12.64 -0.32
C PRO A 34 11.18 11.35 0.14
N ALA A 35 11.47 10.22 -0.51
CA ALA A 35 10.81 8.93 -0.27
C ALA A 35 10.75 8.53 1.21
N ARG A 36 11.83 8.77 1.95
CA ARG A 36 11.92 8.52 3.39
C ARG A 36 10.94 9.36 4.21
N GLY A 37 10.76 10.63 3.85
CA GLY A 37 9.81 11.54 4.52
C GLY A 37 8.38 11.07 4.33
N TYR A 38 8.02 10.67 3.11
CA TYR A 38 6.69 10.10 2.82
C TYR A 38 6.43 8.80 3.58
N ALA A 39 7.42 7.91 3.66
CA ALA A 39 7.30 6.67 4.42
C ALA A 39 7.06 6.94 5.92
N LEU A 40 7.75 7.93 6.50
CA LEU A 40 7.53 8.34 7.89
C LEU A 40 6.12 8.92 8.08
N ALA A 41 5.66 9.77 7.16
CA ALA A 41 4.31 10.32 7.20
C ALA A 41 3.26 9.21 7.11
N ALA A 42 3.46 8.20 6.25
CA ALA A 42 2.57 7.04 6.14
C ALA A 42 2.52 6.22 7.44
N LEU A 43 3.69 5.90 8.04
CA LEU A 43 3.78 5.13 9.29
C LEU A 43 3.15 5.83 10.50
N THR A 44 3.06 7.15 10.46
CA THR A 44 2.49 7.97 11.54
C THR A 44 1.05 8.42 11.29
N GLY A 45 0.47 8.05 10.13
CA GLY A 45 -0.87 8.49 9.74
C GLY A 45 -0.98 9.95 9.32
N ALA A 46 0.15 10.63 9.09
CA ALA A 46 0.21 12.02 8.66
C ALA A 46 0.15 12.20 7.13
N LEU A 47 0.27 11.10 6.35
CA LEU A 47 0.16 11.14 4.90
C LEU A 47 -1.32 11.17 4.48
N LEU A 48 -1.74 12.27 3.87
CA LEU A 48 -3.12 12.49 3.43
C LEU A 48 -3.17 12.60 1.91
N PHE A 49 -4.10 11.88 1.30
CA PHE A 49 -4.36 11.92 -0.14
C PHE A 49 -5.73 12.52 -0.42
N THR A 50 -5.80 13.39 -1.42
CA THR A 50 -7.07 13.91 -1.92
C THR A 50 -7.78 12.95 -2.86
N GLY A 51 -7.01 12.23 -3.71
CA GLY A 51 -7.56 11.35 -4.75
C GLY A 51 -7.92 9.92 -4.29
N ALA A 52 -7.27 9.38 -3.26
CA ALA A 52 -7.35 7.96 -2.92
C ALA A 52 -8.42 7.61 -1.86
N LYS A 53 -9.65 8.13 -1.99
CA LYS A 53 -10.74 7.82 -1.05
C LYS A 53 -11.32 6.42 -1.30
N SER A 54 -11.81 5.74 -0.25
CA SER A 54 -12.38 4.39 -0.36
C SER A 54 -13.51 4.28 -1.39
N ALA A 55 -14.32 5.34 -1.56
CA ALA A 55 -15.38 5.37 -2.57
C ALA A 55 -14.83 5.34 -4.01
N VAL A 56 -13.70 6.01 -4.26
CA VAL A 56 -13.01 5.99 -5.57
C VAL A 56 -12.51 4.58 -5.87
N ILE A 57 -11.90 3.93 -4.88
CA ILE A 57 -11.41 2.54 -5.01
C ILE A 57 -12.59 1.59 -5.34
N ARG A 58 -13.72 1.72 -4.63
CA ARG A 58 -14.94 0.94 -4.92
C ARG A 58 -15.47 1.17 -6.33
N GLY A 59 -15.44 2.39 -6.84
CA GLY A 59 -15.81 2.69 -8.23
C GLY A 59 -14.87 2.02 -9.23
N LEU A 60 -13.56 2.14 -9.01
CA LEU A 60 -12.54 1.59 -9.92
C LEU A 60 -12.58 0.06 -10.04
N VAL A 61 -12.85 -0.65 -8.93
CA VAL A 61 -12.99 -2.11 -8.96
C VAL A 61 -14.29 -2.53 -9.63
N ALA A 62 -15.39 -1.80 -9.43
CA ALA A 62 -16.68 -2.08 -10.07
C ALA A 62 -16.63 -1.96 -11.60
N GLU A 63 -15.71 -1.17 -12.15
CA GLU A 63 -15.47 -1.08 -13.60
C GLU A 63 -14.73 -2.30 -14.18
N ARG A 64 -14.09 -3.12 -13.34
CA ARG A 64 -13.11 -4.15 -13.76
C ARG A 64 -13.49 -5.55 -13.32
N VAL A 65 -14.26 -5.68 -12.26
CA VAL A 65 -14.64 -6.96 -11.65
C VAL A 65 -16.15 -6.98 -11.50
N ASP A 66 -16.73 -8.15 -11.76
CA ASP A 66 -18.15 -8.38 -11.56
C ASP A 66 -18.57 -8.05 -10.10
N PRO A 67 -19.68 -7.32 -9.90
CA PRO A 67 -20.10 -6.88 -8.56
C PRO A 67 -20.35 -8.02 -7.57
N ASP A 68 -20.90 -9.15 -8.02
CA ASP A 68 -21.22 -10.29 -7.16
C ASP A 68 -19.93 -11.02 -6.75
N LEU A 69 -19.00 -11.19 -7.70
CA LEU A 69 -17.67 -11.75 -7.39
C LEU A 69 -16.87 -10.85 -6.43
N PHE A 70 -16.95 -9.52 -6.61
CA PHE A 70 -16.34 -8.58 -5.67
C PHE A 70 -16.97 -8.70 -4.29
N ALA A 71 -18.30 -8.76 -4.19
CA ALA A 71 -19.00 -8.88 -2.92
C ALA A 71 -18.62 -10.16 -2.17
N MET A 72 -18.57 -11.31 -2.85
CA MET A 72 -18.14 -12.58 -2.25
C MET A 72 -16.68 -12.52 -1.78
N SER A 73 -15.80 -11.91 -2.59
CA SER A 73 -14.37 -11.78 -2.24
C SER A 73 -14.20 -10.87 -1.03
N TYR A 74 -14.93 -9.75 -0.98
CA TYR A 74 -14.90 -8.80 0.14
C TYR A 74 -15.46 -9.40 1.43
N ASP A 75 -16.55 -10.18 1.35
CA ASP A 75 -17.12 -10.90 2.49
C ASP A 75 -16.12 -11.89 3.10
N TYR A 76 -15.35 -12.58 2.25
CA TYR A 76 -14.34 -13.53 2.69
C TYR A 76 -13.09 -12.85 3.32
N VAL A 77 -12.58 -11.79 2.70
CA VAL A 77 -11.33 -11.13 3.13
C VAL A 77 -11.56 -10.14 4.27
N GLY A 78 -12.67 -9.39 4.25
CA GLY A 78 -13.05 -8.45 5.30
C GLY A 78 -12.35 -7.08 5.25
N ASP A 79 -11.36 -6.88 4.37
CA ASP A 79 -10.67 -5.60 4.15
C ASP A 79 -10.73 -5.16 2.68
N LEU A 80 -11.04 -3.88 2.45
CA LEU A 80 -11.22 -3.35 1.09
C LEU A 80 -9.90 -3.30 0.32
N ALA A 81 -8.83 -2.86 0.97
CA ALA A 81 -7.55 -2.68 0.30
C ALA A 81 -6.95 -4.05 -0.07
N GLU A 82 -7.00 -5.00 0.85
CA GLU A 82 -6.54 -6.38 0.62
C GLU A 82 -7.39 -7.08 -0.45
N THR A 83 -8.73 -6.98 -0.38
CA THR A 83 -9.62 -7.55 -1.40
C THR A 83 -9.27 -7.03 -2.78
N VAL A 84 -9.17 -5.71 -2.94
CA VAL A 84 -8.87 -5.08 -4.23
C VAL A 84 -7.49 -5.45 -4.72
N ALA A 85 -6.47 -5.48 -3.86
CA ALA A 85 -5.12 -5.87 -4.22
C ALA A 85 -5.04 -7.32 -4.75
N LEU A 86 -5.83 -8.24 -4.19
CA LEU A 86 -5.85 -9.65 -4.58
C LEU A 86 -6.58 -9.92 -5.90
N ILE A 87 -7.68 -9.21 -6.16
CA ILE A 87 -8.53 -9.47 -7.34
C ILE A 87 -8.23 -8.53 -8.51
N TRP A 88 -7.33 -7.55 -8.33
CA TRP A 88 -7.04 -6.57 -9.37
C TRP A 88 -6.50 -7.27 -10.62
N PRO A 89 -7.11 -7.07 -11.80
CA PRO A 89 -6.65 -7.75 -13.01
C PRO A 89 -5.20 -7.40 -13.33
N GLU A 90 -4.33 -8.40 -13.36
CA GLU A 90 -2.93 -8.21 -13.75
C GLU A 90 -2.85 -7.68 -15.18
N ARG A 91 -2.11 -6.59 -15.36
CA ARG A 91 -1.71 -6.12 -16.69
C ARG A 91 -0.20 -6.28 -16.79
N PRO A 92 0.32 -6.97 -17.82
CA PRO A 92 1.75 -7.04 -18.03
C PRO A 92 2.29 -5.61 -18.16
N ARG A 93 3.12 -5.20 -17.20
CA ARG A 93 3.85 -3.94 -17.24
C ARG A 93 5.31 -4.25 -17.49
N ASN A 94 5.87 -3.73 -18.58
CA ASN A 94 7.32 -3.69 -18.80
C ASN A 94 7.92 -2.44 -18.13
N ALA A 95 7.60 -2.22 -16.86
CA ALA A 95 8.11 -1.10 -16.08
C ALA A 95 8.40 -1.55 -14.64
N PRO A 96 9.43 -0.99 -13.97
CA PRO A 96 9.67 -1.27 -12.57
C PRO A 96 8.46 -0.85 -11.72
N PRO A 97 8.22 -1.51 -10.57
CA PRO A 97 7.21 -1.08 -9.62
C PRO A 97 7.44 0.40 -9.21
N PRO A 98 6.37 1.20 -9.02
CA PRO A 98 6.53 2.61 -8.69
C PRO A 98 7.23 2.78 -7.35
N THR A 99 7.96 3.88 -7.16
CA THR A 99 8.51 4.31 -5.86
C THR A 99 7.41 4.96 -4.99
N ILE A 100 7.68 5.22 -3.71
CA ILE A 100 6.65 5.84 -2.85
C ILE A 100 6.42 7.31 -3.21
N ASP A 101 7.49 8.03 -3.52
CA ASP A 101 7.49 9.37 -4.09
C ASP A 101 6.63 9.45 -5.36
N ALA A 102 6.87 8.57 -6.35
CA ALA A 102 6.07 8.54 -7.57
C ALA A 102 4.56 8.32 -7.32
N VAL A 103 4.19 7.51 -6.32
CA VAL A 103 2.77 7.31 -5.96
C VAL A 103 2.20 8.55 -5.28
N VAL A 104 2.97 9.19 -4.39
CA VAL A 104 2.50 10.40 -3.70
C VAL A 104 2.34 11.57 -4.66
N ASP A 105 3.23 11.71 -5.65
CA ASP A 105 3.15 12.77 -6.65
C ASP A 105 1.92 12.63 -7.57
N GLU A 106 1.32 11.44 -7.67
CA GLU A 106 0.14 11.16 -8.50
C GLU A 106 -1.21 11.26 -7.75
N LEU A 107 -1.24 11.37 -6.42
CA LEU A 107 -2.45 11.23 -5.57
C LEU A 107 -2.87 12.49 -4.78
#